data_AF-A0A928H9V7-F1
#
_entry.id   AF-A0A928H9V7-F1
#
_cell.length_a   1.000
_cell.length_b   1.000
_cell.length_c   1.000
_cell.angle_alpha   90.00
_cell.angle_beta   90.00
_cell.angle_gamma   90.00
#
_symmetry.space_group_name_H-M   'P 1'
#
loop_
_entity.id
_entity.type
_entity.pdbx_description
1 polymer ?
#
loop_
_entity_poly.entity_id
_entity_poly.type
_entity_poly.pdbx_seq_one_letter_code
_entity_poly.pdbx_strand_id
1 'polypeptide(L)'
;MSRRAKKIEKRVTLDPKYNSELVAHMIRVVMKDGKKTTAEKIVYGAIDKLKEALEKNPEKFVKDEKQYTDALEVLTAAIDQMKPQVEVKTRRVGGTTYPVPVPIAPNRQLSLALRWTTTFASGRHGMGMPAAV
;
A
#
# COMPACT_ATOMS: atom_id res chain seq x y z
N MET A 1 -1.05 10.34 24.31
CA MET A 1 -1.81 9.08 24.49
C MET A 1 -1.50 8.51 25.86
N SER A 2 -2.51 8.08 26.61
CA SER A 2 -2.34 7.44 27.93
C SER A 2 -1.82 6.01 27.76
N ARG A 3 -0.91 5.58 28.65
CA ARG A 3 -0.40 4.19 28.71
C ARG A 3 -1.51 3.15 28.91
N ARG A 4 -2.68 3.55 29.42
CA ARG A 4 -3.80 2.65 29.76
C ARG A 4 -5.00 2.78 28.82
N ALA A 5 -5.14 3.89 28.09
CA ALA A 5 -6.32 4.11 27.27
C ALA A 5 -6.23 3.34 25.95
N LYS A 6 -7.25 2.51 25.66
CA LYS A 6 -7.39 1.84 24.36
C LYS A 6 -7.59 2.89 23.27
N LYS A 7 -6.81 2.79 22.20
CA LYS A 7 -6.93 3.67 21.04
C LYS A 7 -8.28 3.44 20.35
N ILE A 8 -9.05 4.51 20.16
CA ILE A 8 -10.28 4.47 19.36
C ILE A 8 -9.88 4.48 17.88
N GLU A 9 -10.40 3.52 17.12
CA GLU A 9 -10.17 3.45 15.68
C GLU A 9 -11.12 4.42 14.95
N LYS A 10 -10.56 5.23 14.06
CA LYS A 10 -11.35 6.15 13.23
C LYS A 10 -11.91 5.37 12.04
N ARG A 11 -13.18 5.59 11.71
CA ARG A 11 -13.79 4.98 10.51
C ARG A 11 -13.08 5.46 9.24
N VAL A 12 -12.88 4.54 8.31
CA VAL A 12 -12.30 4.82 7.01
C VAL A 12 -13.44 5.24 6.08
N THR A 13 -13.21 6.30 5.31
CA THR A 13 -14.14 6.74 4.26
C THR A 13 -13.79 6.01 2.98
N LEU A 14 -14.79 5.45 2.31
CA LEU A 14 -14.63 4.80 1.01
C LEU A 14 -14.22 5.80 -0.06
N ASP A 15 -13.57 5.29 -1.11
CA ASP A 15 -13.19 6.08 -2.27
C ASP A 15 -14.42 6.49 -3.10
N PRO A 16 -14.58 7.76 -3.53
CA PRO A 16 -15.75 8.18 -4.30
C PRO A 16 -15.85 7.57 -5.70
N LYS A 17 -14.73 7.21 -6.35
CA LYS A 17 -14.72 6.76 -7.75
C LYS A 17 -14.88 5.24 -7.84
N TYR A 18 -14.14 4.50 -7.01
CA TYR A 18 -14.11 3.04 -7.05
C TYR A 18 -14.81 2.36 -5.86
N ASN A 19 -15.36 3.13 -4.92
CA ASN A 19 -16.00 2.63 -3.70
C ASN A 19 -15.15 1.61 -2.92
N SER A 20 -13.83 1.82 -2.88
CA SER A 20 -12.87 0.89 -2.30
C SER A 20 -12.13 1.50 -1.11
N GLU A 21 -12.02 0.75 -0.02
CA GLU A 21 -11.24 1.16 1.16
C GLU A 21 -9.74 1.19 0.87
N LEU A 22 -9.27 0.25 0.04
CA LEU A 22 -7.85 0.14 -0.30
C LEU A 22 -7.37 1.38 -1.06
N VAL A 23 -8.15 1.85 -2.03
CA VAL A 23 -7.83 3.06 -2.81
C VAL A 23 -7.83 4.29 -1.88
N ALA A 24 -8.82 4.40 -0.99
CA ALA A 24 -8.87 5.47 -0.02
C ALA A 24 -7.66 5.47 0.93
N HIS A 25 -7.19 4.30 1.37
CA HIS A 25 -5.97 4.16 2.15
C HIS A 25 -4.73 4.58 1.35
N MET A 26 -4.63 4.18 0.09
CA MET A 26 -3.52 4.56 -0.78
C MET A 26 -3.44 6.07 -1.00
N ILE A 27 -4.57 6.73 -1.27
CA ILE A 27 -4.65 8.20 -1.39
C ILE A 27 -4.13 8.87 -0.11
N ARG A 28 -4.51 8.37 1.08
CA ARG A 28 -4.05 8.92 2.36
C ARG A 28 -2.54 8.77 2.58
N VAL A 29 -1.94 7.67 2.09
CA VAL A 29 -0.49 7.44 2.22
C VAL A 29 0.31 8.30 1.23
N VAL A 30 -0.21 8.51 0.02
CA VAL A 30 0.41 9.38 -1.00
C VAL A 30 0.29 10.87 -0.66
N MET A 31 -0.78 11.26 0.04
CA MET A 31 -1.08 12.64 0.38
C MET A 31 0.01 13.28 1.26
N LYS A 32 0.53 14.41 0.79
CA LYS A 32 1.46 15.28 1.53
C LYS A 32 0.78 16.62 1.84
N ASP A 33 1.08 17.18 3.00
CA ASP A 33 0.58 18.50 3.45
C ASP A 33 -0.96 18.66 3.38
N GLY A 34 -1.71 17.57 3.51
CA GLY A 34 -3.18 17.58 3.41
C GLY A 34 -3.74 17.82 2.01
N LYS A 35 -2.91 17.80 0.95
CA LYS A 35 -3.33 18.04 -0.44
C LYS A 35 -4.03 16.81 -1.04
N LYS A 36 -5.29 16.60 -0.67
CA LYS A 36 -6.07 15.42 -1.08
C LYS A 36 -6.33 15.38 -2.58
N THR A 37 -6.71 16.50 -3.19
CA THR A 37 -7.01 16.59 -4.63
C THR A 37 -5.82 16.23 -5.51
N THR A 38 -4.60 16.62 -5.13
CA THR A 38 -3.39 16.20 -5.86
C THR A 38 -3.08 14.73 -5.67
N ALA A 39 -3.32 14.18 -4.47
CA ALA A 39 -3.10 12.76 -4.20
C ALA A 39 -4.08 11.88 -4.97
N GLU A 40 -5.37 12.27 -5.03
CA GLU A 40 -6.39 11.62 -5.84
C GLU A 40 -6.00 11.59 -7.32
N LYS A 41 -5.56 12.72 -7.88
CA LYS A 41 -5.09 12.78 -9.27
C LYS A 41 -3.93 11.82 -9.55
N ILE A 42 -2.96 11.71 -8.63
CA ILE A 42 -1.82 10.80 -8.77
C ILE A 42 -2.29 9.34 -8.74
N VAL A 43 -3.09 8.96 -7.74
CA VAL A 43 -3.53 7.56 -7.58
C VAL A 43 -4.44 7.13 -8.72
N TYR A 44 -5.40 7.96 -9.13
CA TYR A 44 -6.26 7.64 -10.26
C TYR A 44 -5.47 7.58 -11.57
N GLY A 45 -4.54 8.52 -11.79
CA GLY A 45 -3.66 8.48 -12.96
C GLY A 45 -2.78 7.23 -13.01
N ALA A 46 -2.32 6.73 -11.86
CA ALA A 46 -1.58 5.48 -11.79
C ALA A 46 -2.46 4.27 -12.11
N ILE A 47 -3.70 4.23 -11.62
CA ILE A 47 -4.68 3.17 -11.96
C ILE A 47 -4.98 3.18 -13.46
N ASP A 48 -5.16 4.35 -14.06
CA ASP A 48 -5.43 4.48 -15.50
C ASP A 48 -4.22 3.98 -16.32
N LYS A 49 -2.99 4.29 -15.91
CA LYS A 49 -1.77 3.72 -16.53
C LYS A 49 -1.66 2.20 -16.35
N LEU A 50 -2.09 1.69 -15.20
CA LEU A 50 -2.12 0.26 -14.95
C LEU A 50 -3.10 -0.44 -15.90
N LYS A 51 -4.26 0.18 -16.17
CA LYS A 51 -5.20 -0.31 -17.20
C LYS A 51 -4.57 -0.34 -18.58
N GLU A 52 -3.91 0.74 -19.01
CA GLU A 52 -3.20 0.76 -20.29
C GLU A 52 -2.10 -0.31 -20.38
N ALA A 53 -1.38 -0.54 -19.29
CA ALA A 53 -0.34 -1.57 -19.23
C ALA A 53 -0.92 -2.98 -19.30
N LEU A 54 -2.09 -3.21 -18.69
CA LEU A 54 -2.84 -4.46 -18.73
C LEU A 54 -3.29 -4.79 -20.15
N GLU A 55 -3.82 -3.80 -20.86
CA GLU A 55 -4.25 -3.95 -22.27
C GLU A 55 -3.07 -4.29 -23.19
N LYS A 56 -1.91 -3.64 -22.99
CA LYS A 56 -0.72 -3.84 -23.83
C LYS A 56 0.02 -5.14 -23.53
N ASN A 57 0.00 -5.60 -22.27
CA ASN A 57 0.78 -6.76 -21.82
C ASN A 57 -0.02 -7.65 -20.85
N PRO A 58 -1.08 -8.32 -21.33
CA PRO A 58 -1.91 -9.17 -20.49
C PRO A 58 -1.14 -10.31 -19.80
N GLU A 59 -0.10 -10.83 -20.46
CA GLU A 59 0.72 -11.95 -19.99
C GLU A 59 1.51 -11.65 -18.71
N LYS A 60 1.84 -10.37 -18.46
CA LYS A 60 2.60 -9.97 -17.25
C LYS A 60 1.75 -9.95 -15.99
N PHE A 61 0.43 -9.96 -16.13
CA PHE A 61 -0.54 -9.87 -15.04
C PHE A 61 -1.29 -11.20 -14.89
N VAL A 62 -0.55 -12.30 -14.95
CA VAL A 62 -1.07 -13.65 -14.72
C VAL A 62 -0.53 -14.16 -13.38
N LYS A 63 -1.43 -14.64 -12.52
CA LYS A 63 -1.07 -15.32 -11.28
C LYS A 63 -1.83 -16.63 -11.21
N ASP A 64 -1.11 -17.74 -11.04
CA ASP A 64 -1.69 -19.09 -10.89
C ASP A 64 -2.77 -19.38 -11.97
N GLU A 65 -2.43 -19.12 -13.24
CA GLU A 65 -3.29 -19.29 -14.43
C GLU A 65 -4.51 -18.37 -14.53
N LYS A 66 -4.76 -17.51 -13.52
CA LYS A 66 -5.78 -16.46 -13.58
C LYS A 66 -5.21 -15.20 -14.20
N GLN A 67 -5.79 -14.82 -15.32
CA GLN A 67 -5.55 -13.52 -15.95
C GLN A 67 -6.48 -12.49 -15.32
N TYR A 68 -5.90 -11.45 -14.71
CA TYR A 68 -6.69 -10.35 -14.19
C TYR A 68 -7.16 -9.45 -15.32
N THR A 69 -8.45 -9.12 -15.34
CA THR A 69 -9.07 -8.25 -16.34
C THR A 69 -9.33 -6.84 -15.82
N ASP A 70 -9.40 -6.66 -14.51
CA ASP A 70 -9.59 -5.36 -13.88
C ASP A 70 -8.34 -4.89 -13.13
N ALA A 71 -8.03 -3.60 -13.27
CA ALA A 71 -6.89 -2.96 -12.63
C ALA A 71 -6.99 -2.94 -11.11
N LEU A 72 -8.21 -2.89 -10.56
CA LEU A 72 -8.40 -2.96 -9.11
C LEU A 72 -8.03 -4.33 -8.55
N GLU A 73 -8.33 -5.41 -9.27
CA GLU A 73 -7.96 -6.76 -8.86
C GLU A 73 -6.45 -7.00 -8.93
N VAL A 74 -5.78 -6.44 -9.94
CA VAL A 74 -4.31 -6.46 -10.01
C VAL A 74 -3.72 -5.71 -8.82
N LEU A 75 -4.26 -4.53 -8.49
CA LEU A 75 -3.76 -3.72 -7.39
C LEU A 75 -3.94 -4.43 -6.04
N THR A 76 -5.10 -5.05 -5.79
CA THR A 76 -5.36 -5.79 -4.56
C THR A 76 -4.44 -7.00 -4.45
N ALA A 77 -4.29 -7.78 -5.53
CA ALA A 77 -3.42 -8.94 -5.57
C ALA A 77 -1.94 -8.58 -5.34
N ALA A 78 -1.48 -7.48 -5.96
CA ALA A 78 -0.11 -6.99 -5.80
C ALA A 78 0.15 -6.54 -4.35
N ILE A 79 -0.78 -5.81 -3.74
CA ILE A 79 -0.65 -5.39 -2.34
C ILE A 79 -0.69 -6.59 -1.40
N ASP A 80 -1.53 -7.59 -1.67
CA ASP A 80 -1.58 -8.82 -0.87
C ASP A 80 -0.25 -9.58 -0.90
N GLN A 81 0.45 -9.58 -2.04
CA GLN A 81 1.78 -10.16 -2.15
C GLN A 81 2.85 -9.36 -1.41
N MET A 82 2.71 -8.03 -1.32
CA MET A 82 3.64 -7.17 -0.58
C MET A 82 3.44 -7.22 0.94
N LYS A 83 2.35 -7.81 1.45
CA LYS A 83 2.06 -7.87 2.89
C LYS A 83 3.07 -8.77 3.61
N PRO A 84 3.89 -8.22 4.53
CA PRO A 84 4.80 -9.03 5.33
C PRO A 84 4.01 -9.79 6.40
N GLN A 85 4.34 -11.06 6.64
CA GLN A 85 3.69 -11.86 7.68
C GLN A 85 4.38 -11.71 9.05
N VAL A 86 5.70 -11.54 9.06
CA VAL A 86 6.54 -11.48 10.26
C VAL A 86 7.45 -10.27 10.19
N GLU A 87 7.57 -9.52 11.30
CA GLU A 87 8.58 -8.48 11.46
C GLU A 87 9.56 -8.86 12.57
N VAL A 88 10.78 -8.37 12.47
CA VAL A 88 11.78 -8.51 13.52
C VAL A 88 11.67 -7.32 14.46
N LYS A 89 11.45 -7.59 15.76
CA LYS A 89 11.50 -6.59 16.82
C LYS A 89 12.74 -6.79 17.68
N THR A 90 13.38 -5.69 18.07
CA THR A 90 14.51 -5.71 18.98
C THR A 90 14.05 -6.02 20.40
N ARG A 91 14.61 -7.05 21.05
CA ARG A 91 14.37 -7.39 22.46
C ARG A 91 15.69 -7.46 23.21
N ARG A 92 15.79 -6.79 24.35
CA ARG A 92 17.01 -6.79 25.18
C ARG A 92 16.97 -7.94 26.18
N VAL A 93 18.01 -8.77 26.20
CA VAL A 93 18.16 -9.92 27.12
C VAL A 93 19.63 -10.02 27.52
N GLY A 94 19.92 -10.12 28.83
CA GLY A 94 21.29 -10.36 29.31
C GLY A 94 22.33 -9.31 28.92
N GLY A 95 21.92 -8.07 28.66
CA GLY A 95 22.81 -6.96 28.29
C GLY A 95 22.94 -6.70 26.79
N THR A 96 22.60 -7.67 25.92
CA THR A 96 22.60 -7.55 24.46
C THR A 96 21.19 -7.41 23.88
N THR A 97 21.08 -7.00 22.62
CA THR A 97 19.80 -6.84 21.91
C THR A 97 19.67 -7.91 20.83
N TYR A 98 18.61 -8.71 20.91
CA TYR A 98 18.32 -9.79 19.97
C TYR A 98 17.16 -9.42 19.04
N PRO A 99 17.25 -9.75 17.73
CA PRO A 99 16.13 -9.71 16.82
C PRO A 99 15.15 -10.85 17.12
N VAL A 100 13.92 -10.52 17.53
CA VAL A 100 12.86 -11.48 17.81
C VAL A 100 11.80 -11.40 16.71
N PRO A 101 11.50 -12.50 15.99
CA PRO A 101 10.42 -12.52 15.01
C PRO A 101 9.06 -12.46 15.70
N VAL A 102 8.19 -11.57 15.24
CA VAL A 102 6.84 -11.38 15.77
C VAL A 102 5.84 -11.32 14.59
N PRO A 103 4.71 -12.04 14.66
CA PRO A 103 3.69 -11.95 13.62
C PRO A 103 3.08 -10.54 13.57
N ILE A 104 2.80 -10.07 12.36
CA ILE A 104 2.28 -8.72 12.12
C ILE A 104 0.75 -8.78 12.04
N ALA A 105 0.07 -7.87 12.75
CA ALA A 105 -1.38 -7.74 12.67
C ALA A 105 -1.84 -7.25 11.28
N PRO A 106 -2.98 -7.72 10.74
CA PRO A 106 -3.42 -7.45 9.34
C PRO A 106 -3.44 -5.95 8.96
N ASN A 107 -3.98 -5.09 9.84
CA ASN A 107 -4.04 -3.64 9.60
C ASN A 107 -2.63 -3.03 9.40
N ARG A 108 -1.64 -3.56 10.13
CA ARG A 108 -0.24 -3.14 10.01
C ARG A 108 0.41 -3.71 8.76
N GLN A 109 0.08 -4.94 8.36
CA GLN A 109 0.58 -5.53 7.11
C GLN A 109 0.19 -4.67 5.90
N LEU A 110 -1.09 -4.30 5.81
CA LEU A 110 -1.60 -3.40 4.77
C LEU A 110 -0.88 -2.05 4.80
N SER A 111 -0.72 -1.46 5.98
CA SER A 111 -0.04 -0.17 6.14
C SER A 111 1.43 -0.22 5.71
N LEU A 112 2.13 -1.32 6.00
CA LEU A 112 3.53 -1.52 5.59
C LEU A 112 3.65 -1.67 4.08
N ALA A 113 2.79 -2.52 3.47
CA ALA A 113 2.75 -2.72 2.04
C ALA A 113 2.57 -1.38 1.30
N LEU A 114 1.52 -0.61 1.64
CA LEU A 114 1.27 0.70 1.03
C LEU A 114 2.44 1.67 1.23
N ARG A 115 3.03 1.71 2.42
CA ARG A 115 4.17 2.60 2.71
C ARG A 115 5.39 2.25 1.87
N TRP A 116 5.69 0.96 1.70
CA TRP A 116 6.79 0.51 0.86
C TRP A 116 6.55 0.90 -0.59
N THR A 117 5.37 0.61 -1.14
CA THR A 117 5.01 0.99 -2.51
C THR A 117 5.26 2.48 -2.75
N THR A 118 4.74 3.36 -1.88
CA THR A 118 4.92 4.81 -2.05
C THR A 118 6.35 5.29 -1.86
N THR A 119 7.10 4.67 -0.93
CA THR A 119 8.48 5.06 -0.64
C THR A 119 9.40 4.68 -1.80
N PHE A 120 9.25 3.46 -2.33
CA PHE A 120 10.03 3.01 -3.47
C PHE A 120 9.65 3.73 -4.76
N ALA A 121 8.37 4.01 -4.99
CA ALA A 121 7.93 4.85 -6.09
C ALA A 121 8.56 6.26 -6.03
N SER A 122 8.54 6.90 -4.85
CA SER A 122 9.15 8.23 -4.66
C SER A 122 10.67 8.23 -4.82
N GLY A 123 11.33 7.09 -4.58
CA GLY A 123 12.78 6.94 -4.71
C GLY A 123 13.28 6.69 -6.14
N ARG A 124 12.38 6.48 -7.11
CA ARG A 124 12.76 6.26 -8.52
C ARG A 124 13.37 7.53 -9.11
N HIS A 125 14.60 7.44 -9.58
CA HIS A 125 15.30 8.58 -10.16
C HIS A 125 14.73 8.94 -11.53
N GLY A 126 14.63 10.25 -11.81
CA GLY A 126 14.22 10.77 -13.12
C GLY A 126 12.72 10.68 -13.44
N MET A 127 11.87 10.22 -12.51
CA MET A 127 10.43 10.10 -12.72
C MET A 127 9.66 10.89 -11.65
N GLY A 128 8.75 11.75 -12.09
CA GLY A 128 7.80 12.41 -11.18
C GLY A 128 6.79 11.41 -10.62
N MET A 129 6.28 11.64 -9.41
CA MET A 129 5.32 10.74 -8.74
C MET A 129 4.12 10.30 -9.60
N PRO A 130 3.50 11.15 -10.45
CA PRO A 130 2.41 10.70 -11.33
C PRO A 130 2.83 9.62 -12.35
N ALA A 131 4.13 9.47 -12.61
CA ALA A 131 4.70 8.48 -13.53
C ALA A 131 5.50 7.38 -12.82
N ALA A 132 5.76 7.53 -11.52
CA ALA A 132 6.55 6.58 -10.74
C ALA A 132 5.71 5.55 -9.97
N VAL A 133 4.40 5.84 -9.79
CA VAL A 133 3.38 4.95 -9.22
C VAL A 133 2.62 4.28 -10.37
#